data_AF-A0A177Q8D5-F1
#
_entry.id   AF-A0A177Q8D5-F1
#
_cell.length_a   1.000
_cell.length_b   1.000
_cell.length_c   1.000
_cell.angle_alpha   90.00
_cell.angle_beta   90.00
_cell.angle_gamma   90.00
#
_symmetry.space_group_name_H-M   'P 1'
#
loop_
_entity.id
_entity.type
_entity.pdbx_description
1 polymer ?
#
loop_
_entity_poly.entity_id
_entity_poly.type
_entity_poly.pdbx_seq_one_letter_code
_entity_poly.pdbx_strand_id
1 'polypeptide(L)'
;MIKSPVQWGMVALGVVVAAAAVYAGHSMLTVQPVPDNVHPIPILKNSRVIEAPGRRAYQYIAAPNITWDAARASAEKLSHRGQRGYLATIDSADEYRFIIDNVFPHTYSDVTYLGGRQTAPGEWRWVTGPDGAEDGGKGRLFWRGDEQGAVQGNHYANWMSSAFQHGGRWDVSKVCCVTLFSYGIPQFSTSLGNGFEEEGVAGYLVEFGGTK
;
A
#
# COMPACT_ATOMS: atom_id res chain seq x y z
N MET A 1 -73.93 39.28 40.23
CA MET A 1 -73.05 39.33 41.42
C MET A 1 -71.85 38.45 41.06
N ILE A 2 -70.60 38.89 40.85
CA ILE A 2 -69.75 39.93 41.43
C ILE A 2 -68.69 40.38 40.38
N LYS A 3 -68.53 41.71 40.27
CA LYS A 3 -67.37 42.59 39.92
C LYS A 3 -66.37 42.30 38.77
N SER A 4 -66.12 43.38 38.00
CA SER A 4 -65.03 43.74 37.06
C SER A 4 -63.63 43.83 37.75
N PRO A 5 -62.45 44.08 37.10
CA PRO A 5 -62.20 44.94 35.93
C PRO A 5 -61.06 44.54 34.94
N VAL A 6 -60.85 45.44 33.95
CA VAL A 6 -59.87 45.49 32.85
C VAL A 6 -58.45 45.87 33.34
N GLN A 7 -57.36 45.23 32.86
CA GLN A 7 -56.15 45.90 32.28
C GLN A 7 -55.04 44.94 31.77
N TRP A 8 -54.67 45.12 30.49
CA TRP A 8 -53.36 45.11 29.79
C TRP A 8 -52.25 44.06 30.03
N GLY A 9 -51.73 43.54 28.91
CA GLY A 9 -50.37 42.99 28.78
C GLY A 9 -50.13 42.21 27.48
N MET A 10 -49.82 42.90 26.37
CA MET A 10 -49.23 42.26 25.18
C MET A 10 -47.78 41.88 25.47
N VAL A 11 -47.36 40.65 25.19
CA VAL A 11 -46.08 40.35 24.51
C VAL A 11 -46.26 39.03 23.76
N ALA A 12 -46.14 39.07 22.44
CA ALA A 12 -46.01 37.88 21.59
C ALA A 12 -44.58 37.33 21.69
N LEU A 13 -44.43 36.03 21.86
CA LEU A 13 -43.20 35.32 21.49
C LEU A 13 -43.58 33.94 20.94
N GLY A 14 -43.19 33.69 19.69
CA GLY A 14 -43.52 32.48 18.96
C GLY A 14 -42.59 31.30 19.25
N VAL A 15 -42.97 30.12 18.74
CA VAL A 15 -42.32 29.42 17.62
C VAL A 15 -42.78 27.94 17.62
N VAL A 16 -43.56 27.63 16.58
CA VAL A 16 -43.56 26.41 15.75
C VAL A 16 -43.88 25.06 16.41
N VAL A 17 -45.12 24.60 16.16
CA VAL A 17 -45.55 23.20 16.23
C VAL A 17 -46.17 22.84 14.88
N ALA A 18 -45.76 21.72 14.28
CA ALA A 18 -46.55 20.81 13.43
C ALA A 18 -45.63 20.00 12.51
N ALA A 19 -45.88 18.75 12.15
CA ALA A 19 -46.88 17.78 12.56
C ALA A 19 -46.49 16.43 11.94
N ALA A 20 -47.00 15.36 12.53
CA ALA A 20 -46.82 13.99 12.09
C ALA A 20 -47.63 13.65 10.82
N ALA A 21 -47.00 12.81 9.98
CA ALA A 21 -47.54 11.71 9.19
C ALA A 21 -48.48 11.94 7.98
N VAL A 22 -48.09 11.22 6.91
CA VAL A 22 -48.85 10.72 5.73
C VAL A 22 -48.92 11.63 4.51
N TYR A 23 -47.96 11.43 3.58
CA TYR A 23 -48.31 11.18 2.18
C TYR A 23 -47.18 10.38 1.49
N ALA A 24 -47.55 9.27 0.86
CA ALA A 24 -46.68 8.41 0.08
C ALA A 24 -46.29 9.08 -1.25
N GLY A 25 -45.05 8.90 -1.71
CA GLY A 25 -44.68 9.20 -3.10
C GLY A 25 -43.22 9.56 -3.31
N HIS A 26 -42.49 8.61 -3.90
CA HIS A 26 -41.26 8.81 -4.68
C HIS A 26 -40.04 9.42 -3.99
N SER A 27 -39.37 8.60 -3.18
CA SER A 27 -37.91 8.63 -3.13
C SER A 27 -37.38 7.39 -3.84
N MET A 28 -37.50 7.36 -5.18
CA MET A 28 -36.49 6.62 -5.92
C MET A 28 -35.19 7.36 -5.66
N LEU A 29 -34.36 6.77 -4.79
CA LEU A 29 -32.94 7.08 -4.74
C LEU A 29 -32.46 7.01 -6.19
N THR A 30 -32.25 8.15 -6.82
CA THR A 30 -31.30 8.20 -7.91
C THR A 30 -29.96 7.93 -7.24
N VAL A 31 -29.62 6.64 -7.13
CA VAL A 31 -28.22 6.23 -7.09
C VAL A 31 -27.67 6.83 -8.38
N GLN A 32 -27.05 7.99 -8.27
CA GLN A 32 -26.26 8.51 -9.37
C GLN A 32 -25.26 7.39 -9.69
N PRO A 33 -25.17 6.94 -10.95
CA PRO A 33 -24.13 5.99 -11.30
C PRO A 33 -22.80 6.58 -10.80
N VAL A 34 -22.06 5.79 -10.03
CA VAL A 34 -20.68 6.13 -9.70
C VAL A 34 -20.03 6.51 -11.03
N PRO A 35 -19.49 7.73 -11.18
CA PRO A 35 -18.95 8.14 -12.46
C PRO A 35 -17.84 7.16 -12.87
N ASP A 36 -17.89 6.69 -14.13
CA ASP A 36 -17.06 5.61 -14.70
C ASP A 36 -15.56 5.95 -14.81
N ASN A 37 -15.05 6.93 -14.08
CA ASN A 37 -13.62 7.20 -13.99
C ASN A 37 -12.94 6.23 -13.00
N VAL A 38 -13.18 4.93 -13.19
CA VAL A 38 -12.20 3.91 -12.84
C VAL A 38 -11.13 4.02 -13.92
N HIS A 39 -10.02 4.71 -13.64
CA HIS A 39 -8.83 4.52 -14.46
C HIS A 39 -8.41 3.06 -14.26
N PRO A 40 -8.49 2.20 -15.30
CA PRO A 40 -8.07 0.82 -15.15
C PRO A 40 -6.59 0.81 -14.74
N ILE A 41 -6.27 0.07 -13.68
CA ILE A 41 -4.89 -0.06 -13.21
C ILE A 41 -4.06 -0.56 -14.40
N PRO A 42 -2.99 0.16 -14.80
CA PRO A 42 -2.29 -0.17 -16.02
C PRO A 42 -1.54 -1.48 -15.85
N ILE A 43 -1.74 -2.40 -16.81
CA ILE A 43 -0.98 -3.64 -16.88
C ILE A 43 0.42 -3.29 -17.42
N LEU A 44 1.40 -3.28 -16.54
CA LEU A 44 2.79 -3.09 -16.91
C LEU A 44 3.35 -4.34 -17.61
N LYS A 45 4.25 -4.12 -18.57
CA LYS A 45 5.11 -5.17 -19.13
C LYS A 45 6.45 -5.16 -18.42
N ASN A 46 7.25 -6.20 -18.62
CA ASN A 46 8.64 -6.22 -18.15
C ASN A 46 9.35 -4.94 -18.59
N SER A 47 10.03 -4.29 -17.65
CA SER A 47 10.90 -3.18 -18.00
C SER A 47 12.19 -3.72 -18.63
N ARG A 48 12.91 -2.84 -19.33
CA ARG A 48 14.35 -3.04 -19.53
C ARG A 48 15.07 -3.00 -18.18
N VAL A 49 16.31 -3.50 -18.14
CA VAL A 49 17.18 -3.26 -16.98
C VAL A 49 17.58 -1.79 -16.96
N ILE A 50 17.46 -1.15 -15.80
CA ILE A 50 17.75 0.26 -15.56
C ILE A 50 18.97 0.35 -14.64
N GLU A 51 20.05 0.94 -15.13
CA GLU A 51 21.30 1.10 -14.37
C GLU A 51 21.18 2.23 -13.34
N ALA A 52 21.43 1.91 -12.07
CA ALA A 52 21.46 2.87 -10.98
C ALA A 52 22.89 3.31 -10.66
N PRO A 53 23.08 4.38 -9.86
CA PRO A 53 24.39 4.72 -9.33
C PRO A 53 25.08 3.52 -8.65
N GLY A 54 26.40 3.43 -8.80
CA GLY A 54 27.19 2.29 -8.32
C GLY A 54 27.12 1.09 -9.26
N ARG A 55 27.14 -0.13 -8.70
CA ARG A 55 27.05 -1.40 -9.45
C ARG A 55 25.66 -2.03 -9.37
N ARG A 56 24.64 -1.20 -9.17
CA ARG A 56 23.25 -1.61 -8.95
C ARG A 56 22.42 -1.40 -10.22
N ALA A 57 21.46 -2.25 -10.46
CA ALA A 57 20.48 -2.09 -11.53
C ALA A 57 19.15 -2.71 -11.14
N TYR A 58 18.06 -2.22 -11.73
CA TYR A 58 16.71 -2.68 -11.41
C TYR A 58 15.96 -3.11 -12.66
N GLN A 59 15.07 -4.08 -12.48
CA GLN A 59 14.14 -4.51 -13.53
C GLN A 59 12.80 -4.89 -12.91
N TYR A 60 11.72 -4.29 -13.41
CA TYR A 60 10.38 -4.77 -13.12
C TYR A 60 10.04 -5.96 -14.02
N ILE A 61 9.51 -7.03 -13.44
CA ILE A 61 9.00 -8.20 -14.15
C ILE A 61 7.50 -8.31 -13.91
N ALA A 62 6.72 -8.27 -14.99
CA ALA A 62 5.29 -8.51 -14.98
C ALA A 62 5.03 -10.00 -14.78
N ALA A 63 4.32 -10.34 -13.70
CA ALA A 63 3.97 -11.71 -13.35
C ALA A 63 2.69 -11.71 -12.50
N PRO A 64 1.51 -11.60 -13.15
CA PRO A 64 0.24 -11.55 -12.44
C PRO A 64 0.03 -12.79 -11.57
N ASN A 65 -0.46 -12.60 -10.35
CA ASN A 65 -0.81 -13.68 -9.40
C ASN A 65 0.36 -14.61 -9.02
N ILE A 66 1.61 -14.17 -9.22
CA ILE A 66 2.78 -14.90 -8.73
C ILE A 66 2.76 -14.90 -7.20
N THR A 67 3.27 -15.95 -6.55
CA THR A 67 3.50 -15.94 -5.10
C THR A 67 4.81 -15.23 -4.77
N TRP A 68 4.97 -14.73 -3.55
CA TRP A 68 6.24 -14.08 -3.16
C TRP A 68 7.43 -15.04 -3.25
N ASP A 69 7.26 -16.29 -2.81
CA ASP A 69 8.31 -17.31 -2.86
C ASP A 69 8.67 -17.66 -4.32
N ALA A 70 7.70 -17.72 -5.23
CA ALA A 70 7.95 -17.94 -6.65
C ALA A 70 8.61 -16.72 -7.32
N ALA A 71 8.23 -15.50 -6.94
CA ALA A 71 8.87 -14.27 -7.41
C ALA A 71 10.34 -14.21 -6.97
N ARG A 72 10.62 -14.53 -5.71
CA ARG A 72 11.98 -14.67 -5.18
C ARG A 72 12.81 -15.67 -5.98
N ALA A 73 12.30 -16.89 -6.14
CA ALA A 73 12.99 -17.94 -6.88
C ALA A 73 13.20 -17.56 -8.36
N SER A 74 12.31 -16.77 -8.95
CA SER A 74 12.42 -16.30 -10.33
C SER A 74 13.43 -15.17 -10.48
N ALA A 75 13.44 -14.19 -9.57
CA ALA A 75 14.45 -13.13 -9.53
C ALA A 75 15.87 -13.70 -9.42
N GLU A 76 16.03 -14.73 -8.58
CA GLU A 76 17.29 -15.44 -8.36
C GLU A 76 17.83 -16.21 -9.59
N LYS A 77 17.02 -16.44 -10.61
CA LYS A 77 17.45 -17.05 -11.88
C LYS A 77 17.93 -16.02 -12.91
N LEU A 78 17.69 -14.74 -12.66
CA LEU A 78 18.11 -13.67 -13.53
C LEU A 78 19.55 -13.27 -13.22
N SER A 79 20.24 -12.75 -14.22
CA SER A 79 21.58 -12.21 -14.05
C SER A 79 21.80 -11.01 -14.96
N HIS A 80 22.52 -10.02 -14.46
CA HIS A 80 22.92 -8.84 -15.22
C HIS A 80 24.34 -8.44 -14.86
N ARG A 81 25.19 -8.22 -15.86
CA ARG A 81 26.62 -7.85 -15.67
C ARG A 81 27.37 -8.77 -14.67
N GLY A 82 27.07 -10.07 -14.72
CA GLY A 82 27.65 -11.08 -13.83
C GLY A 82 27.14 -11.06 -12.39
N GLN A 83 26.13 -10.24 -12.08
CA GLN A 83 25.44 -10.22 -10.78
C GLN A 83 24.15 -11.03 -10.87
N ARG A 84 23.92 -11.93 -9.91
CA ARG A 84 22.64 -12.65 -9.75
C ARG A 84 21.58 -11.68 -9.26
N GLY A 85 20.36 -11.79 -9.78
CA GLY A 85 19.22 -11.00 -9.34
C GLY A 85 18.65 -11.48 -8.00
N TYR A 86 17.93 -10.59 -7.32
CA TYR A 86 17.11 -10.90 -6.15
C TYR A 86 15.92 -9.94 -6.09
N LEU A 87 14.89 -10.26 -5.31
CA LEU A 87 13.81 -9.28 -5.11
C LEU A 87 14.39 -8.04 -4.44
N ALA A 88 14.15 -6.88 -5.06
CA ALA A 88 14.77 -5.63 -4.65
C ALA A 88 14.42 -5.28 -3.21
N THR A 89 15.42 -4.83 -2.46
CA THR A 89 15.24 -4.19 -1.16
C THR A 89 15.32 -2.69 -1.40
N ILE A 90 14.68 -1.85 -0.58
CA ILE A 90 14.75 -0.39 -0.77
C ILE A 90 15.09 0.23 0.58
N ASP A 91 16.34 0.67 0.75
CA ASP A 91 16.88 1.03 2.07
C ASP A 91 17.43 2.46 2.14
N SER A 92 17.12 3.29 1.15
CA SER A 92 17.35 4.73 1.21
C SER A 92 16.30 5.51 0.42
N ALA A 93 16.13 6.79 0.77
CA ALA A 93 15.21 7.67 0.06
C ALA A 93 15.64 7.93 -1.40
N ASP A 94 16.94 8.01 -1.67
CA ASP A 94 17.47 8.25 -3.01
C ASP A 94 17.30 7.04 -3.92
N GLU A 95 17.46 5.85 -3.36
CA GLU A 95 17.15 4.60 -4.04
C GLU A 95 15.67 4.52 -4.40
N TYR A 96 14.79 4.80 -3.44
CA TYR A 96 13.35 4.85 -3.68
C TYR A 96 13.02 5.81 -4.82
N ARG A 97 13.51 7.07 -4.77
CA ARG A 97 13.30 8.06 -5.83
C ARG A 97 13.79 7.56 -7.19
N PHE A 98 14.99 6.98 -7.23
CA PHE A 98 15.54 6.42 -8.46
C PHE A 98 14.60 5.37 -9.09
N ILE A 99 14.09 4.44 -8.28
CA ILE A 99 13.17 3.38 -8.73
C ILE A 99 11.89 3.98 -9.29
N ILE A 100 11.27 4.92 -8.58
CA ILE A 100 10.01 5.55 -9.00
C ILE A 100 10.20 6.34 -10.29
N ASP A 101 11.25 7.16 -10.38
CA ASP A 101 11.45 8.06 -11.51
C ASP A 101 11.92 7.33 -12.78
N ASN A 102 12.62 6.20 -12.65
CA ASN A 102 13.28 5.54 -13.79
C ASN A 102 12.73 4.17 -14.14
N VAL A 103 12.22 3.41 -13.16
CA VAL A 103 11.61 2.08 -13.39
C VAL A 103 10.10 2.21 -13.60
N PHE A 104 9.45 3.13 -12.87
CA PHE A 104 8.00 3.35 -12.93
C PHE A 104 7.62 4.80 -13.33
N PRO A 105 8.10 5.33 -14.48
CA PRO A 105 7.95 6.74 -14.84
C PRO A 105 6.47 7.10 -15.09
N HIS A 106 5.78 7.52 -14.03
CA HIS A 106 4.37 7.93 -14.02
C HIS A 106 3.37 6.86 -14.51
N THR A 107 3.74 5.59 -14.44
CA THR A 107 2.82 4.46 -14.66
C THR A 107 3.15 3.39 -13.64
N TYR A 108 2.18 3.09 -12.78
CA TYR A 108 2.36 2.18 -11.65
C TYR A 108 1.46 0.97 -11.82
N SER A 109 2.00 -0.22 -11.65
CA SER A 109 1.18 -1.42 -11.48
C SER A 109 0.46 -1.38 -10.13
N ASP A 110 -0.44 -2.34 -9.94
CA ASP A 110 -1.18 -2.54 -8.70
C ASP A 110 -0.23 -2.92 -7.55
N VAL A 111 -0.01 -4.21 -7.32
CA VAL A 111 0.92 -4.71 -6.29
C VAL A 111 2.21 -5.24 -6.93
N THR A 112 3.35 -4.72 -6.48
CA THR A 112 4.69 -5.19 -6.88
C THR A 112 5.44 -5.76 -5.68
N TYR A 113 5.87 -7.01 -5.71
CA TYR A 113 6.67 -7.58 -4.63
C TYR A 113 8.07 -6.97 -4.54
N LEU A 114 8.51 -6.77 -3.29
CA LEU A 114 9.88 -6.45 -2.88
C LEU A 114 10.47 -7.60 -2.05
N GLY A 115 11.75 -7.48 -1.72
CA GLY A 115 12.53 -8.45 -0.96
C GLY A 115 12.24 -8.53 0.53
N GLY A 116 11.24 -7.81 1.01
CA GLY A 116 10.94 -7.69 2.43
C GLY A 116 9.88 -8.68 2.90
N ARG A 117 10.02 -9.19 4.13
CA ARG A 117 9.04 -10.05 4.78
C ARG A 117 8.96 -9.78 6.28
N GLN A 118 7.80 -10.03 6.85
CA GLN A 118 7.59 -10.14 8.29
C GLN A 118 8.18 -11.47 8.78
N THR A 119 9.14 -11.39 9.70
CA THR A 119 9.90 -12.55 10.21
C THR A 119 9.48 -12.99 11.62
N ALA A 120 8.86 -12.07 12.36
CA ALA A 120 8.12 -12.28 13.59
C ALA A 120 7.01 -11.21 13.64
N PRO A 121 5.97 -11.35 14.49
CA PRO A 121 4.92 -10.33 14.61
C PRO A 121 5.50 -8.92 14.81
N GLY A 122 5.23 -8.02 13.86
CA GLY A 122 5.74 -6.66 13.83
C GLY A 122 7.22 -6.51 13.44
N GLU A 123 7.98 -7.57 13.15
CA GLU A 123 9.37 -7.47 12.68
C GLU A 123 9.48 -7.61 11.17
N TRP A 124 9.75 -6.50 10.49
CA TRP A 124 9.86 -6.44 9.03
C TRP A 124 11.31 -6.33 8.60
N ARG A 125 11.75 -7.29 7.79
CA ARG A 125 13.14 -7.44 7.39
C ARG A 125 13.29 -7.51 5.88
N TRP A 126 14.39 -6.97 5.38
CA TRP A 126 14.89 -7.28 4.05
C TRP A 126 15.58 -8.64 4.09
N VAL A 127 15.02 -9.65 3.40
CA VAL A 127 15.42 -11.07 3.52
C VAL A 127 16.00 -11.65 2.23
N THR A 128 16.28 -10.79 1.25
CA THR A 128 16.84 -11.16 -0.05
C THR A 128 18.13 -10.39 -0.32
N GLY A 129 18.92 -10.89 -1.28
CA GLY A 129 20.18 -10.26 -1.67
C GLY A 129 21.18 -10.16 -0.51
N PRO A 130 22.13 -9.20 -0.59
CA PRO A 130 23.10 -8.95 0.47
C PRO A 130 22.46 -8.61 1.82
N ASP A 131 21.35 -7.88 1.83
CA ASP A 131 20.64 -7.50 3.07
C ASP A 131 20.07 -8.73 3.79
N GLY A 132 19.66 -9.76 3.04
CA GLY A 132 19.20 -11.03 3.59
C GLY A 132 20.29 -11.84 4.31
N ALA A 133 21.57 -11.59 4.02
CA ALA A 133 22.68 -12.26 4.68
C ALA A 133 23.03 -11.65 6.05
N GLU A 134 22.48 -10.49 6.39
CA GLU A 134 22.73 -9.81 7.66
C GLU A 134 22.08 -10.53 8.86
N ASP A 135 22.50 -10.14 10.07
CA ASP A 135 22.02 -10.72 11.33
C ASP A 135 22.06 -12.26 11.33
N GLY A 136 23.18 -12.80 10.83
CA GLY A 136 23.39 -14.25 10.71
C GLY A 136 22.45 -14.93 9.72
N GLY A 137 22.00 -14.24 8.68
CA GLY A 137 21.07 -14.75 7.66
C GLY A 137 19.59 -14.58 7.99
N LYS A 138 19.26 -13.84 9.07
CA LYS A 138 17.87 -13.46 9.38
C LYS A 138 17.38 -12.30 8.52
N GLY A 139 18.30 -11.57 7.91
CA GLY A 139 18.02 -10.37 7.14
C GLY A 139 18.04 -9.09 7.97
N ARG A 140 18.24 -7.97 7.27
CA ARG A 140 18.31 -6.62 7.84
C ARG A 140 16.94 -6.19 8.38
N LEU A 141 16.86 -5.94 9.69
CA LEU A 141 15.67 -5.36 10.32
C LEU A 141 15.58 -3.87 10.01
N PHE A 142 14.54 -3.45 9.28
CA PHE A 142 14.35 -2.04 8.90
C PHE A 142 13.14 -1.40 9.57
N TRP A 143 12.18 -2.19 10.07
CA TRP A 143 10.98 -1.67 10.73
C TRP A 143 10.48 -2.61 11.83
N ARG A 144 10.06 -2.03 12.97
CA ARG A 144 9.42 -2.74 14.08
C ARG A 144 8.08 -2.10 14.45
N GLY A 145 7.04 -2.92 14.51
CA GLY A 145 5.66 -2.53 14.80
C GLY A 145 4.77 -2.55 13.55
N ASP A 146 3.55 -2.04 13.73
CA ASP A 146 2.49 -1.92 12.74
C ASP A 146 2.17 -0.43 12.51
N GLU A 147 0.94 0.02 12.78
CA GLU A 147 0.53 1.42 12.60
C GLU A 147 1.33 2.39 13.47
N GLN A 148 1.73 1.98 14.68
CA GLN A 148 2.58 2.78 15.57
C GLN A 148 4.04 2.31 15.56
N GLY A 149 4.47 1.64 14.49
CA GLY A 149 5.83 1.16 14.36
C GLY A 149 6.85 2.27 14.13
N ALA A 150 8.13 1.87 14.15
CA ALA A 150 9.26 2.76 13.94
C ALA A 150 10.33 2.11 13.08
N VAL A 151 11.01 2.95 12.30
CA VAL A 151 12.22 2.56 11.58
C VAL A 151 13.29 2.09 12.57
N GLN A 152 14.03 1.07 12.20
CA GLN A 152 15.11 0.52 13.02
C GLN A 152 16.46 0.97 12.44
N GLY A 153 17.41 1.37 13.30
CA GLY A 153 18.68 1.94 12.84
C GLY A 153 18.50 3.21 12.00
N ASN A 154 19.35 3.38 10.98
CA ASN A 154 19.26 4.48 10.00
C ASN A 154 18.69 3.97 8.66
N HIS A 155 17.83 2.95 8.70
CA HIS A 155 17.22 2.36 7.52
C HIS A 155 16.10 3.24 6.96
N TYR A 156 15.55 2.83 5.82
CA TYR A 156 14.46 3.56 5.17
C TYR A 156 13.15 2.77 5.20
N ALA A 157 12.07 3.49 5.50
CA ALA A 157 10.72 2.96 5.39
C ALA A 157 9.76 4.09 5.02
N ASN A 158 8.98 3.90 3.95
CA ASN A 158 7.92 4.81 3.53
C ASN A 158 6.58 4.09 3.39
N TRP A 159 6.19 3.37 4.45
CA TRP A 159 4.89 2.71 4.56
C TRP A 159 3.75 3.67 4.24
N MET A 160 2.78 3.19 3.46
CA MET A 160 1.49 3.85 3.31
C MET A 160 0.78 3.87 4.66
N SER A 161 0.02 4.94 4.96
CA SER A 161 -0.70 5.04 6.24
C SER A 161 -1.67 3.88 6.48
N SER A 162 -2.21 3.29 5.40
CA SER A 162 -3.12 2.14 5.49
C SER A 162 -2.42 0.78 5.50
N ALA A 163 -1.09 0.70 5.39
CA ALA A 163 -0.36 -0.57 5.18
C ALA A 163 -0.62 -1.63 6.26
N PHE A 164 -1.02 -1.20 7.47
CA PHE A 164 -1.28 -2.08 8.62
C PHE A 164 -2.72 -1.99 9.15
N GLN A 165 -3.59 -1.22 8.51
CA GLN A 165 -4.94 -0.93 9.01
C GLN A 165 -5.99 -1.95 8.53
N HIS A 166 -5.58 -2.96 7.76
CA HIS A 166 -6.48 -3.95 7.23
C HIS A 166 -6.72 -5.07 8.25
N GLY A 167 -7.98 -5.51 8.37
CA GLY A 167 -8.37 -6.62 9.25
C GLY A 167 -8.67 -7.91 8.48
N GLY A 168 -9.23 -8.88 9.19
CA GLY A 168 -9.69 -10.13 8.59
C GLY A 168 -8.51 -10.97 8.10
N ARG A 169 -8.48 -11.32 6.80
CA ARG A 169 -7.36 -12.08 6.24
C ARG A 169 -6.11 -11.22 6.03
N TRP A 170 -6.27 -9.92 5.82
CA TRP A 170 -5.22 -8.93 5.57
C TRP A 170 -4.64 -8.33 6.86
N ASP A 171 -5.05 -8.87 8.00
CA ASP A 171 -4.52 -8.49 9.31
C ASP A 171 -2.99 -8.55 9.30
N VAL A 172 -2.36 -7.58 9.99
CA VAL A 172 -0.89 -7.48 10.07
C VAL A 172 -0.24 -8.80 10.53
N SER A 173 -0.93 -9.59 11.36
CA SER A 173 -0.45 -10.91 11.81
C SER A 173 -0.47 -12.01 10.75
N LYS A 174 -1.13 -11.79 9.61
CA LYS A 174 -1.36 -12.78 8.54
C LYS A 174 -0.68 -12.42 7.23
N VAL A 175 -0.40 -11.15 7.00
CA VAL A 175 0.39 -10.69 5.86
C VAL A 175 1.86 -11.10 6.04
N CYS A 176 2.51 -11.42 4.92
CA CYS A 176 3.91 -11.80 4.95
C CYS A 176 4.81 -10.71 4.42
N CYS A 177 4.43 -10.01 3.35
CA CYS A 177 5.44 -9.56 2.41
C CYS A 177 5.29 -8.08 2.08
N VAL A 178 6.44 -7.43 1.90
CA VAL A 178 6.54 -6.01 1.56
C VAL A 178 6.30 -5.83 0.06
N THR A 179 5.49 -4.86 -0.30
CA THR A 179 5.17 -4.51 -1.69
C THR A 179 5.34 -3.03 -1.94
N LEU A 180 5.49 -2.64 -3.20
CA LEU A 180 5.12 -1.31 -3.67
C LEU A 180 3.67 -1.35 -4.14
N PHE A 181 2.88 -0.39 -3.68
CA PHE A 181 1.48 -0.19 -4.06
C PHE A 181 1.16 1.31 -4.12
N SER A 182 0.26 1.73 -5.01
CA SER A 182 0.05 3.15 -5.33
C SER A 182 -1.43 3.53 -5.52
N TYR A 183 -1.85 4.62 -4.87
CA TYR A 183 -3.02 5.43 -5.29
C TYR A 183 -2.61 6.70 -6.06
N GLY A 184 -1.32 6.84 -6.38
CA GLY A 184 -0.75 8.01 -7.06
C GLY A 184 0.77 8.00 -7.05
N ILE A 185 1.38 7.67 -5.92
CA ILE A 185 2.83 7.43 -5.79
C ILE A 185 3.01 6.09 -5.05
N PRO A 186 3.81 5.14 -5.58
CA PRO A 186 4.04 3.87 -4.91
C PRO A 186 4.70 4.02 -3.54
N GLN A 187 4.13 3.41 -2.52
CA GLN A 187 4.68 3.36 -1.16
C GLN A 187 4.77 1.91 -0.69
N PHE A 188 5.48 1.68 0.43
CA PHE A 188 5.48 0.33 1.00
C PHE A 188 4.09 -0.04 1.49
N SER A 189 3.65 -1.24 1.14
CA SER A 189 2.42 -1.86 1.65
C SER A 189 2.66 -3.32 2.00
N THR A 190 1.63 -3.97 2.52
CA THR A 190 1.68 -5.36 2.94
C THR A 190 0.84 -6.24 2.00
N SER A 191 1.13 -7.55 2.02
CA SER A 191 0.48 -8.53 1.15
C SER A 191 0.49 -9.92 1.80
N LEU A 192 -0.40 -10.81 1.37
CA LEU A 192 -0.44 -12.18 1.87
C LEU A 192 0.68 -13.05 1.29
N GLY A 193 1.17 -12.70 0.10
CA GLY A 193 2.27 -13.41 -0.58
C GLY A 193 1.89 -14.73 -1.22
N ASN A 194 0.59 -15.06 -1.28
CA ASN A 194 0.08 -16.33 -1.79
C ASN A 194 -0.36 -16.25 -3.25
N GLY A 195 -0.36 -15.05 -3.85
CA GLY A 195 -0.67 -14.85 -5.27
C GLY A 195 -2.15 -15.00 -5.60
N PHE A 196 -3.07 -14.93 -4.63
CA PHE A 196 -4.49 -14.91 -4.95
C PHE A 196 -4.86 -13.69 -5.76
N GLU A 197 -5.84 -13.83 -6.66
CA GLU A 197 -6.28 -12.78 -7.58
C GLU A 197 -6.66 -11.47 -6.86
N GLU A 198 -7.25 -11.60 -5.66
CA GLU A 198 -7.62 -10.47 -4.81
C GLU A 198 -6.44 -9.70 -4.20
N GLU A 199 -5.21 -10.25 -4.21
CA GLU A 199 -4.01 -9.49 -3.84
C GLU A 199 -3.64 -8.46 -4.91
N GLY A 200 -4.15 -8.58 -6.15
CA GLY A 200 -3.80 -7.66 -7.23
C GLY A 200 -2.31 -7.70 -7.60
N VAL A 201 -1.61 -8.80 -7.31
CA VAL A 201 -0.17 -8.92 -7.61
C VAL A 201 0.03 -8.83 -9.11
N ALA A 202 0.68 -7.76 -9.54
CA ALA A 202 0.98 -7.49 -10.93
C ALA A 202 2.37 -7.98 -11.34
N GLY A 203 3.31 -8.04 -10.39
CA GLY A 203 4.69 -8.45 -10.66
C GLY A 203 5.64 -8.26 -9.50
N TYR A 204 6.93 -8.18 -9.80
CA TYR A 204 7.98 -8.04 -8.81
C TYR A 204 9.14 -7.18 -9.32
N LEU A 205 9.82 -6.49 -8.39
CA LEU A 205 11.00 -5.71 -8.68
C LEU A 205 12.26 -6.54 -8.41
N VAL A 206 13.14 -6.63 -9.40
CA VAL A 206 14.43 -7.30 -9.31
C VAL A 206 15.51 -6.25 -9.15
N GLU A 207 16.43 -6.51 -8.24
CA GLU A 207 17.69 -5.79 -8.13
C GLU A 207 18.85 -6.71 -8.52
N PHE A 208 19.82 -6.13 -9.22
CA PHE A 208 21.11 -6.72 -9.53
C PHE A 208 22.20 -5.87 -8.89
N GLY A 209 23.14 -6.47 -8.16
CA GLY A 209 24.22 -5.72 -7.51
C GLY A 209 24.63 -6.27 -6.15
N GLY A 210 25.59 -5.59 -5.52
CA GLY A 210 26.10 -5.90 -4.17
C GLY A 210 25.68 -4.84 -3.14
N THR A 211 26.20 -4.98 -1.91
CA THR A 211 25.86 -4.19 -0.70
C THR A 211 25.71 -2.68 -0.94
N LYS A 212 24.71 -2.11 -0.28
CA LYS A 212 24.34 -0.69 -0.33
C LYS A 212 25.32 0.22 0.40
#